data_AF-A0AAD6F3X0-F1
#
_entry.id   AF-A0AAD6F3X0-F1
#
_cell.length_a   1.000
_cell.length_b   1.000
_cell.length_c   1.000
_cell.angle_alpha   90.00
_cell.angle_beta   90.00
_cell.angle_gamma   90.00
#
_symmetry.space_group_name_H-M   'P 1'
#
loop_
_entity.id
_entity.type
_entity.pdbx_description
1 polymer ?
#
loop_
_entity_poly.entity_id
_entity_poly.type
_entity_poly.pdbx_seq_one_letter_code
_entity_poly.pdbx_strand_id
1 'polypeptide(L)'
;MTLLAIRLIQKVVNKKLRERYTHRQKEIADENHNHHNERMLFHGSPFINAIIHKGFDERHAYIGGMFGAGIYFAENSSKSNQYVYGIGGGTGCPTHKDRSCYLCHRQMLFCRFSAMKMAHAPPGHHSVIGRPSVNGLAYAEYVIYRGEQAYPEYLITYQILKPEITAQSAAAAEQKS
;
A
#
# COMPACT_ATOMS: atom_id res chain seq x y z
N MET A 1 0.20 8.00 -14.53
CA MET A 1 0.67 6.76 -13.86
C MET A 1 2.13 6.95 -13.47
N THR A 2 2.53 6.71 -12.21
CA THR A 2 3.93 6.88 -11.77
C THR A 2 4.73 5.61 -12.08
N LEU A 3 5.80 5.73 -12.88
CA LEU A 3 6.71 4.62 -13.16
C LEU A 3 7.74 4.47 -12.03
N LEU A 4 8.04 3.22 -11.67
CA LEU A 4 8.95 2.87 -10.57
C LEU A 4 10.19 2.15 -11.12
N ALA A 5 11.38 2.67 -10.82
CA ALA A 5 12.63 1.98 -11.04
C ALA A 5 12.96 1.12 -9.82
N ILE A 6 12.77 -0.20 -9.94
CA ILE A 6 13.05 -1.15 -8.86
C ILE A 6 14.56 -1.27 -8.68
N ARG A 7 15.02 -1.16 -7.42
CA ARG A 7 16.43 -1.27 -7.05
C ARG A 7 16.74 -2.57 -6.34
N LEU A 8 15.85 -2.99 -5.44
CA LEU A 8 16.03 -4.21 -4.65
C LEU A 8 14.67 -4.73 -4.19
N ILE A 9 14.51 -6.05 -4.22
CA ILE A 9 13.38 -6.74 -3.61
C ILE A 9 13.95 -7.72 -2.58
N GLN A 10 13.55 -7.57 -1.33
CA GLN A 10 13.95 -8.45 -0.23
C GLN A 10 12.74 -9.19 0.28
N LYS A 11 12.85 -10.52 0.43
CA LYS A 11 11.84 -11.30 1.15
C LYS A 11 12.01 -11.07 2.64
N VAL A 12 10.95 -10.71 3.33
CA VAL A 12 10.97 -10.57 4.79
C VAL A 12 10.74 -11.94 5.39
N VAL A 13 11.69 -12.38 6.23
CA VAL A 13 11.62 -13.66 6.92
C VAL A 13 11.49 -13.40 8.41
N ASN A 14 10.28 -13.55 8.94
CA ASN A 14 10.00 -13.43 10.36
C ASN A 14 9.03 -14.53 10.79
N LYS A 15 9.57 -15.58 11.45
CA LYS A 15 8.82 -16.79 11.82
C LYS A 15 7.62 -16.47 12.71
N LYS A 16 7.81 -15.65 13.75
CA LYS A 16 6.74 -15.27 14.68
C LYS A 16 5.61 -14.50 13.99
N LEU A 17 5.95 -13.59 13.07
CA LEU A 17 4.93 -12.88 12.29
C LEU A 17 4.20 -13.82 11.34
N ARG A 18 4.92 -14.74 10.69
CA ARG A 18 4.33 -15.73 9.78
C ARG A 18 3.35 -16.63 10.52
N GLU A 19 3.71 -17.12 11.70
CA GLU A 19 2.84 -17.97 12.53
C GLU A 19 1.54 -17.26 12.92
N ARG A 20 1.62 -16.00 13.38
CA ARG A 20 0.42 -15.19 13.68
C ARG A 20 -0.48 -15.03 12.45
N TYR A 21 0.11 -14.72 11.29
CA TYR A 21 -0.62 -14.61 10.04
C TYR A 21 -1.31 -15.92 9.65
N THR A 22 -0.58 -17.05 9.66
CA THR A 22 -1.14 -18.35 9.29
C THR A 22 -2.24 -18.81 10.24
N HIS A 23 -2.11 -18.50 11.54
CA HIS A 23 -3.15 -18.79 12.53
C HIS A 23 -4.43 -18.03 12.20
N ARG A 24 -4.33 -16.71 12.00
CA ARG A 24 -5.49 -15.89 11.65
C ARG A 24 -6.10 -16.26 10.30
N GLN A 25 -5.26 -16.59 9.32
CA GLN A 25 -5.70 -17.04 8.01
C GLN A 25 -6.57 -18.30 8.11
N LYS A 26 -6.22 -19.23 9.01
CA LYS A 26 -7.02 -20.43 9.27
C LYS A 26 -8.38 -20.09 9.87
N GLU A 27 -8.42 -19.23 10.90
CA GLU A 27 -9.68 -18.76 11.50
C GLU A 27 -10.60 -18.14 10.44
N ILE A 28 -10.06 -17.29 9.57
CA ILE A 28 -10.83 -16.67 8.47
C ILE A 28 -11.33 -17.73 7.48
N ALA A 29 -10.53 -18.75 7.18
CA ALA A 29 -10.96 -19.84 6.31
C ALA A 29 -12.14 -20.59 6.93
N ASP A 30 -12.03 -20.97 8.20
CA ASP A 30 -13.04 -21.72 8.94
C ASP A 30 -14.36 -20.93 9.00
N GLU A 31 -14.29 -19.60 9.19
CA GLU A 31 -15.44 -18.69 9.19
C GLU A 31 -16.03 -18.39 7.80
N ASN A 32 -15.29 -18.64 6.72
CA ASN A 32 -15.67 -18.27 5.36
C ASN A 32 -15.69 -19.49 4.41
N HIS A 33 -16.29 -20.59 4.83
CA HIS A 33 -16.51 -21.79 4.01
C HIS A 33 -15.20 -22.36 3.42
N ASN A 34 -14.14 -22.41 4.23
CA ASN A 34 -12.78 -22.82 3.86
C ASN A 34 -12.08 -21.90 2.84
N HIS A 35 -12.56 -20.66 2.64
CA HIS A 35 -11.95 -19.68 1.76
C HIS A 35 -11.37 -18.49 2.54
N HIS A 36 -10.05 -18.39 2.62
CA HIS A 36 -9.38 -17.28 3.31
C HIS A 36 -9.11 -16.04 2.41
N ASN A 37 -9.49 -16.11 1.13
CA ASN A 37 -9.37 -15.03 0.13
C ASN A 37 -8.01 -14.29 0.14
N GLU A 38 -6.89 -15.04 0.13
CA GLU A 38 -5.57 -14.41 0.11
C GLU A 38 -5.38 -13.52 -1.13
N ARG A 39 -4.78 -12.34 -0.92
CA ARG A 39 -4.34 -11.42 -1.96
C ARG A 39 -2.94 -10.91 -1.66
N MET A 40 -2.25 -10.51 -2.72
CA MET A 40 -1.02 -9.75 -2.62
C MET A 40 -1.32 -8.28 -2.91
N LEU A 41 -1.03 -7.39 -1.96
CA LEU A 41 -1.37 -5.98 -2.04
C LEU A 41 -0.19 -5.09 -1.61
N PHE A 42 -0.11 -3.90 -2.16
CA PHE A 42 0.92 -2.92 -1.77
C PHE A 42 0.52 -2.18 -0.50
N HIS A 43 1.53 -1.79 0.28
CA HIS A 43 1.39 -0.92 1.43
C HIS A 43 2.56 0.07 1.51
N GLY A 44 2.25 1.37 1.50
CA GLY A 44 3.22 2.44 1.71
C GLY A 44 3.02 3.07 3.08
N SER A 45 4.11 3.29 3.81
CA SER A 45 4.08 3.89 5.15
C SER A 45 5.46 4.46 5.50
N PRO A 46 5.55 5.55 6.28
CA PRO A 46 6.81 6.02 6.84
C PRO A 46 7.33 5.07 7.94
N PHE A 47 6.54 4.10 8.40
CA PHE A 47 6.86 3.20 9.51
C PHE A 47 7.21 1.78 9.07
N ILE A 48 7.66 1.59 7.82
CA ILE A 48 7.96 0.25 7.26
C ILE A 48 8.94 -0.56 8.12
N ASN A 49 9.98 0.06 8.68
CA ASN A 49 10.93 -0.63 9.56
C ASN A 49 10.24 -1.21 10.80
N ALA A 50 9.29 -0.49 11.40
CA ALA A 50 8.51 -1.03 12.52
C ALA A 50 7.65 -2.21 12.07
N ILE A 51 7.00 -2.10 10.90
CA ILE A 51 6.11 -3.13 10.37
C ILE A 51 6.86 -4.43 10.08
N ILE A 52 8.04 -4.40 9.45
CA ILE A 52 8.79 -5.62 9.13
C ILE A 52 9.31 -6.36 10.37
N HIS A 53 9.58 -5.63 11.47
CA HIS A 53 10.10 -6.20 12.70
C HIS A 53 8.99 -6.62 13.69
N LYS A 54 7.91 -5.85 13.79
CA LYS A 54 6.86 -6.00 14.81
C LYS A 54 5.52 -6.48 14.23
N GLY A 55 5.36 -6.47 12.91
CA GLY A 55 4.10 -6.72 12.21
C GLY A 55 3.25 -5.47 12.10
N PHE A 56 2.12 -5.61 11.40
CA PHE A 56 1.07 -4.60 11.43
C PHE A 56 0.41 -4.57 12.82
N ASP A 57 -0.08 -3.39 13.21
CA ASP A 57 -0.67 -3.14 14.52
C ASP A 57 -1.78 -2.09 14.35
N GLU A 58 -3.03 -2.52 14.49
CA GLU A 58 -4.22 -1.69 14.33
C GLU A 58 -4.30 -0.54 15.32
N ARG A 59 -3.57 -0.59 16.44
CA ARG A 59 -3.50 0.52 17.41
C ARG A 59 -2.78 1.75 16.83
N HIS A 60 -2.05 1.56 15.73
CA HIS A 60 -1.41 2.63 14.96
C HIS A 60 -2.16 2.93 13.65
N ALA A 61 -3.38 2.41 13.49
CA ALA A 61 -4.19 2.65 12.31
C ALA A 61 -4.51 4.13 12.14
N TYR A 62 -4.63 4.56 10.88
CA TYR A 62 -4.99 5.92 10.58
C TYR A 62 -6.48 6.16 10.84
N ILE A 63 -6.79 6.95 11.87
CA ILE A 63 -8.15 7.23 12.32
C ILE A 63 -8.96 8.02 11.27
N GLY A 64 -8.29 8.88 10.49
CA GLY A 64 -8.94 9.75 9.50
C GLY A 64 -9.19 9.12 8.13
N GLY A 65 -9.09 7.79 8.01
CA GLY A 65 -9.30 7.09 6.74
C GLY A 65 -10.78 6.98 6.37
N MET A 66 -11.10 6.87 5.08
CA MET A 66 -12.48 6.82 4.57
C MET A 66 -13.29 5.63 5.12
N PHE A 67 -12.63 4.56 5.56
CA PHE A 67 -13.24 3.35 6.13
C PHE A 67 -12.90 3.17 7.61
N GLY A 68 -12.58 4.27 8.31
CA GLY A 68 -12.25 4.30 9.73
C GLY A 68 -10.81 3.89 10.05
N ALA A 69 -10.56 3.63 11.34
CA ALA A 69 -9.25 3.31 11.91
C ALA A 69 -8.81 1.87 11.55
N GLY A 70 -8.45 1.67 10.29
CA GLY A 70 -7.91 0.40 9.78
C GLY A 70 -6.52 0.54 9.15
N ILE A 71 -5.98 -0.60 8.72
CA ILE A 71 -4.71 -0.70 7.99
C ILE A 71 -5.04 -0.83 6.51
N TYR A 72 -4.56 0.12 5.71
CA TYR A 72 -4.94 0.29 4.30
C TYR A 72 -3.91 -0.34 3.36
N PHE A 73 -4.39 -0.98 2.31
CA PHE A 73 -3.62 -1.61 1.24
C PHE A 73 -4.22 -1.24 -0.12
N ALA A 74 -3.41 -1.34 -1.17
CA ALA A 74 -3.85 -1.04 -2.54
C ALA A 74 -3.35 -2.07 -3.54
N GLU A 75 -4.14 -2.34 -4.58
CA GLU A 75 -3.70 -3.14 -5.74
C GLU A 75 -2.70 -2.37 -6.62
N ASN A 76 -2.80 -1.04 -6.63
CA ASN A 76 -1.92 -0.18 -7.40
C ASN A 76 -0.74 0.31 -6.53
N SER A 77 0.49 0.02 -6.97
CA SER A 77 1.71 0.50 -6.29
C SER A 77 1.80 2.02 -6.25
N SER A 78 1.31 2.72 -7.28
CA SER A 78 1.25 4.19 -7.34
C SER A 78 0.39 4.79 -6.24
N LYS A 79 -0.70 4.12 -5.85
CA LYS A 79 -1.57 4.54 -4.74
C LYS A 79 -0.85 4.37 -3.40
N SER A 80 -0.20 3.22 -3.18
CA SER A 80 0.63 3.02 -1.98
C SER A 80 1.81 4.00 -1.90
N ASN A 81 2.42 4.35 -3.03
CA ASN A 81 3.50 5.34 -3.09
C ASN A 81 3.10 6.72 -2.53
N GLN A 82 1.82 7.10 -2.60
CA GLN A 82 1.33 8.35 -2.03
C GLN A 82 1.47 8.42 -0.51
N TYR A 83 1.66 7.28 0.17
CA TYR A 83 1.72 7.19 1.62
C TYR A 83 3.12 6.86 2.19
N VAL A 84 4.12 6.68 1.33
CA VAL A 84 5.50 6.32 1.74
C VAL A 84 6.10 7.34 2.70
N TYR A 85 5.79 8.62 2.52
CA TYR A 85 6.25 9.70 3.39
C TYR A 85 5.16 10.21 4.34
N GLY A 86 4.09 9.44 4.54
CA GLY A 86 2.91 9.83 5.30
C GLY A 86 1.74 10.29 4.42
N ILE A 87 0.65 10.72 5.07
CA ILE A 87 -0.63 11.08 4.42
C ILE A 87 -0.40 12.16 3.36
N GLY A 88 -0.91 11.95 2.15
CA GLY A 88 -0.74 12.88 1.03
C GLY A 88 0.72 13.11 0.62
N GLY A 89 1.62 12.20 0.98
CA GLY A 89 3.06 12.30 0.75
C GLY A 89 3.80 13.12 1.81
N GLY A 90 3.15 13.57 2.89
CA GLY A 90 3.76 14.36 3.96
C GLY A 90 4.51 15.58 3.43
N THR A 91 5.71 15.83 3.95
CA THR A 91 6.65 16.83 3.41
C THR A 91 7.55 16.27 2.32
N GLY A 92 7.27 15.09 1.77
CA GLY A 92 8.14 14.41 0.82
C GLY A 92 9.37 13.76 1.45
N CYS A 93 10.39 13.50 0.64
CA CYS A 93 11.60 12.84 1.13
C CYS A 93 12.31 13.67 2.22
N PRO A 94 12.93 13.05 3.24
CA PRO A 94 13.54 13.77 4.35
C PRO A 94 14.60 14.79 3.93
N THR A 95 15.39 14.45 2.90
CA THR A 95 16.52 15.25 2.40
C THR A 95 16.08 16.49 1.63
N HIS A 96 15.18 16.35 0.65
CA HIS A 96 14.82 17.45 -0.26
C HIS A 96 13.49 18.12 0.06
N LYS A 97 12.72 17.56 1.01
CA LYS A 97 11.35 17.99 1.32
C LYS A 97 10.44 18.05 0.08
N ASP A 98 10.65 17.11 -0.83
CA ASP A 98 9.93 17.02 -2.12
C ASP A 98 9.24 15.66 -2.24
N ARG A 99 7.92 15.70 -2.47
CA ARG A 99 7.03 14.54 -2.67
C ARG A 99 7.32 13.82 -3.98
N SER A 100 7.84 14.55 -4.96
CA SER A 100 8.18 14.09 -6.31
C SER A 100 9.68 13.92 -6.50
N CYS A 101 10.46 13.82 -5.42
CA CYS A 101 11.89 13.59 -5.52
C CYS A 101 12.19 12.29 -6.29
N TYR A 102 12.90 12.43 -7.40
CA TYR A 102 13.34 11.35 -8.30
C TYR A 102 14.72 10.77 -7.91
N LEU A 103 15.41 11.39 -6.96
CA LEU A 103 16.75 11.01 -6.52
C LEU A 103 16.75 10.05 -5.33
N CYS A 104 15.84 10.24 -4.36
CA CYS A 104 15.83 9.43 -3.15
C CYS A 104 15.20 8.06 -3.38
N HIS A 105 15.82 7.03 -2.80
CA HIS A 105 15.19 5.72 -2.65
C HIS A 105 13.95 5.81 -1.77
N ARG A 106 12.94 5.03 -2.16
CA ARG A 106 11.69 4.82 -1.45
C ARG A 106 11.56 3.34 -1.12
N GLN A 107 10.78 3.06 -0.09
CA GLN A 107 10.44 1.70 0.29
C GLN A 107 8.92 1.56 0.36
N MET A 108 8.42 0.44 -0.16
CA MET A 108 7.05 0.00 0.06
C MET A 108 7.04 -1.51 0.32
N LEU A 109 5.97 -1.98 0.94
CA LEU A 109 5.76 -3.39 1.20
C LEU A 109 4.83 -3.99 0.15
N PHE A 110 5.08 -5.25 -0.19
CA PHE A 110 4.14 -6.10 -0.90
C PHE A 110 3.74 -7.24 0.03
N CYS A 111 2.49 -7.20 0.46
CA CYS A 111 2.00 -7.91 1.62
C CYS A 111 1.05 -9.03 1.21
N ARG A 112 1.13 -10.16 1.91
CA ARG A 112 0.01 -11.09 1.95
C ARG A 112 -1.09 -10.48 2.79
N PHE A 113 -2.31 -10.63 2.32
CA PHE A 113 -3.52 -10.11 2.94
C PHE A 113 -4.56 -11.22 2.90
N SER A 114 -5.22 -11.49 4.02
CA SER A 114 -6.32 -12.45 4.10
C SER A 114 -7.48 -11.85 4.88
N ALA A 115 -8.65 -11.84 4.26
CA ALA A 115 -9.86 -11.35 4.92
C ALA A 115 -11.16 -11.87 4.29
N MET A 116 -12.24 -11.83 5.06
CA MET A 116 -13.59 -12.02 4.54
C MET A 116 -14.00 -10.83 3.66
N LYS A 117 -14.64 -11.09 2.51
CA LYS A 117 -15.17 -10.01 1.65
C LYS A 117 -16.34 -9.33 2.34
N MET A 118 -16.17 -8.07 2.78
CA MET A 118 -17.29 -7.27 3.30
C MET A 118 -17.26 -5.86 2.70
N ALA A 119 -18.45 -5.35 2.34
CA ALA A 119 -18.62 -4.02 1.75
C ALA A 119 -18.65 -2.91 2.82
N HIS A 120 -19.05 -3.26 4.04
CA HIS A 120 -19.01 -2.40 5.21
C HIS A 120 -18.35 -3.15 6.36
N ALA A 121 -17.78 -2.36 7.25
CA ALA A 121 -17.24 -2.82 8.50
C ALA A 121 -18.45 -3.35 9.35
N PRO A 122 -18.57 -4.66 9.68
CA PRO A 122 -19.64 -5.20 10.52
C PRO A 122 -19.24 -5.23 12.00
N PRO A 123 -20.17 -5.19 12.98
CA PRO A 123 -19.82 -5.39 14.39
C PRO A 123 -18.95 -6.67 14.57
N GLY A 124 -17.67 -6.52 14.93
CA GLY A 124 -16.69 -7.63 15.01
C GLY A 124 -15.64 -7.73 13.88
N HIS A 125 -15.76 -6.92 12.81
CA HIS A 125 -14.78 -6.48 11.82
C HIS A 125 -13.60 -7.37 11.38
N HIS A 126 -13.69 -7.88 10.13
CA HIS A 126 -12.61 -8.60 9.43
C HIS A 126 -11.95 -7.76 8.32
N SER A 127 -12.68 -7.13 7.40
CA SER A 127 -12.11 -6.17 6.43
C SER A 127 -13.18 -5.33 5.72
N VAL A 128 -12.75 -4.32 4.97
CA VAL A 128 -13.55 -3.52 4.05
C VAL A 128 -12.83 -3.41 2.70
N ILE A 129 -13.60 -3.48 1.61
CA ILE A 129 -13.10 -3.21 0.25
C ILE A 129 -13.78 -1.95 -0.29
N GLY A 130 -13.05 -0.86 -0.37
CA GLY A 130 -13.45 0.35 -1.05
C GLY A 130 -13.34 0.17 -2.56
N ARG A 131 -14.47 0.09 -3.27
CA ARG A 131 -14.50 -0.07 -4.73
C ARG A 131 -14.41 1.29 -5.44
N PRO A 132 -13.76 1.36 -6.62
CA PRO A 132 -13.76 2.58 -7.42
C PRO A 132 -15.16 3.01 -7.85
N SER A 133 -15.40 4.32 -7.92
CA SER A 133 -16.67 4.88 -8.42
C SER A 133 -16.46 6.28 -9.02
N VAL A 134 -17.35 6.70 -9.92
CA VAL A 134 -17.23 7.95 -10.71
C VAL A 134 -17.06 9.19 -9.83
N ASN A 135 -17.71 9.24 -8.67
CA ASN A 135 -17.64 10.36 -7.72
C ASN A 135 -16.96 9.97 -6.39
N GLY A 136 -16.19 8.88 -6.37
CA GLY A 136 -15.60 8.35 -5.15
C GLY A 136 -14.14 7.95 -5.36
N LEU A 137 -13.81 6.72 -4.98
CA LEU A 137 -12.44 6.24 -5.07
C LEU A 137 -12.01 6.11 -6.53
N ALA A 138 -10.81 6.61 -6.84
CA ALA A 138 -10.17 6.38 -8.14
C ALA A 138 -9.59 4.96 -8.27
N TYR A 139 -9.18 4.34 -7.16
CA TYR A 139 -8.56 3.01 -7.10
C TYR A 139 -9.14 2.21 -5.93
N ALA A 140 -9.11 0.89 -6.04
CA ALA A 140 -9.57 0.02 -4.96
C ALA A 140 -8.65 0.15 -3.72
N GLU A 141 -9.27 0.21 -2.54
CA GLU A 141 -8.58 0.18 -1.25
C GLU A 141 -9.08 -1.01 -0.43
N TYR A 142 -8.16 -1.70 0.22
CA TYR A 142 -8.43 -2.86 1.06
C TYR A 142 -8.03 -2.52 2.48
N VAL A 143 -8.94 -2.71 3.43
CA VAL A 143 -8.76 -2.28 4.81
C VAL A 143 -8.99 -3.45 5.74
N ILE A 144 -8.03 -3.76 6.61
CA ILE A 144 -8.19 -4.73 7.72
C ILE A 144 -8.12 -3.99 9.04
N TYR A 145 -8.71 -4.61 10.07
CA TYR A 145 -8.82 -4.03 11.41
C TYR A 145 -8.04 -4.80 12.47
N ARG A 146 -7.31 -5.84 12.06
CA ARG A 146 -6.40 -6.61 12.90
C ARG A 146 -5.08 -6.82 12.18
N GLY A 147 -3.97 -6.50 12.83
CA GLY A 147 -2.64 -6.58 12.22
C GLY A 147 -2.28 -7.96 11.68
N GLU A 148 -2.68 -9.03 12.38
CA GLU A 148 -2.40 -10.42 12.01
C GLU A 148 -3.08 -10.88 10.70
N GLN A 149 -3.99 -10.09 10.11
CA GLN A 149 -4.59 -10.39 8.81
C GLN A 149 -3.68 -10.07 7.61
N ALA A 150 -2.51 -9.47 7.86
CA ALA A 150 -1.51 -9.21 6.84
C ALA A 150 -0.10 -9.63 7.28
N TYR A 151 0.70 -10.05 6.31
CA TYR A 151 2.12 -10.33 6.48
C TYR A 151 2.94 -9.53 5.45
N PRO A 152 3.95 -8.76 5.88
CA PRO A 152 4.82 -8.04 4.95
C PRO A 152 5.74 -9.05 4.24
N GLU A 153 5.36 -9.58 3.07
CA GLU A 153 6.10 -10.66 2.40
C GLU A 153 7.39 -10.14 1.75
N TYR A 154 7.32 -8.98 1.13
CA TYR A 154 8.45 -8.37 0.45
C TYR A 154 8.62 -6.89 0.81
N LEU A 155 9.87 -6.48 0.99
CA LEU A 155 10.31 -5.09 1.04
C LEU A 155 10.86 -4.71 -0.33
N ILE A 156 10.25 -3.71 -0.97
CA ILE A 156 10.62 -3.22 -2.30
C ILE A 156 11.29 -1.87 -2.14
N THR A 157 12.56 -1.77 -2.50
CA THR A 157 13.30 -0.52 -2.61
C THR A 157 13.31 -0.04 -4.05
N TYR A 158 12.94 1.20 -4.30
CA TYR A 158 12.76 1.75 -5.65
C TYR A 158 13.01 3.27 -5.71
N GLN A 159 13.05 3.83 -6.91
CA GLN A 159 12.93 5.28 -7.17
C GLN A 159 11.72 5.54 -8.07
N ILE A 160 11.12 6.72 -7.97
CA ILE A 160 10.15 7.16 -8.97
C ILE A 160 10.91 7.71 -10.17
N LEU A 161 10.43 7.42 -11.38
CA LEU A 161 11.02 7.94 -12.61
C LEU A 161 10.41 9.28 -12.98
N LYS A 162 11.27 10.20 -13.43
CA LYS A 162 10.81 11.47 -14.02
C LYS A 162 10.10 11.14 -15.34
N PRO A 163 8.88 11.65 -15.58
CA PRO A 163 8.26 11.51 -16.89
C PRO A 163 9.18 12.12 -17.94
N GLU A 164 9.44 11.41 -19.03
CA GLU A 164 10.09 12.02 -20.18
C GLU A 164 9.13 13.05 -20.77
N ILE A 165 9.60 14.30 -20.85
CA ILE A 165 8.89 15.31 -21.65
C ILE A 165 9.24 14.96 -23.09
N THR A 166 8.32 14.33 -23.82
CA THR A 166 8.49 14.19 -25.27
C THR A 166 8.58 15.59 -25.87
N ALA A 167 9.76 15.97 -26.35
CA ALA A 167 10.02 17.20 -27.08
C ALA A 167 9.38 17.14 -28.49
N GLN A 168 8.06 16.98 -28.56
CA GLN A 168 7.30 16.91 -29.82
C GLN A 168 6.32 18.09 -30.01
N SER A 169 6.47 19.18 -29.26
CA SER A 169 5.64 20.39 -29.46
C SER A 169 6.42 21.71 -29.59
N ALA A 170 7.76 21.68 -29.71
CA ALA A 170 8.54 22.89 -29.97
C ALA A 170 8.81 23.14 -31.47
N ALA A 171 8.77 22.11 -32.32
CA ALA A 171 9.09 22.23 -33.75
C ALA A 171 7.95 22.78 -34.63
N ALA A 172 6.74 23.01 -34.09
CA ALA A 172 5.60 23.50 -34.85
C ALA A 172 5.45 25.05 -34.83
N ALA A 173 6.27 25.76 -34.05
CA ALA A 173 6.19 27.22 -33.92
C ALA A 173 7.17 27.99 -34.82
N GLU A 174 8.15 27.33 -35.45
CA GLU A 174 9.22 27.98 -36.22
C GLU A 174 9.02 27.97 -37.75
N GLN A 175 7.86 27.53 -38.24
CA GLN A 175 7.52 27.55 -39.68
C GLN A 175 6.36 28.50 -40.05
N LYS A 176 6.01 29.44 -39.17
CA LYS A 176 5.15 30.59 -39.51
C LYS A 176 5.80 31.89 -39.05
N SER A 177 6.86 32.31 -39.75
CA SER A 177 7.23 33.71 -39.86
C SER A 177 7.81 34.00 -41.22
#